data_AF-A0A132AAC0-F1
#
_entry.id   AF-A0A132AAC0-F1
#
_cell.length_a   1.000
_cell.length_b   1.000
_cell.length_c   1.000
_cell.angle_alpha   90.00
_cell.angle_beta   90.00
_cell.angle_gamma   90.00
#
_symmetry.space_group_name_H-M   'P 1'
#
loop_
_entity.id
_entity.type
_entity.pdbx_description
1 polymer ?
#
loop_
_entity_poly.entity_id
_entity_poly.type
_entity_poly.pdbx_seq_one_letter_code
_entity_poly.pdbx_strand_id
1 'polypeptide(L)' 'MIPSYQNQVLHLRALFDYDPDEDLYIPCRELGICFNKGDILHVIDQTDINWWQAYREGDEHDQSLA' A
#
# COMPACT_ATOMS: atom_id res chain seq x y z
N MET A 1 -22.57 1.10 18.09
CA MET A 1 -22.32 1.86 16.85
C MET A 1 -20.83 2.17 16.83
N ILE A 2 -20.03 1.30 16.19
CA ILE A 2 -18.58 1.45 16.12
C ILE A 2 -18.32 2.55 15.07
N PRO A 3 -17.51 3.58 15.34
CA PRO A 3 -17.21 4.60 14.34
C PRO A 3 -16.56 3.91 13.14
N SER A 4 -17.18 4.04 11.97
CA SER A 4 -16.59 3.62 10.72
C SER A 4 -15.35 4.49 10.46
N TYR A 5 -14.16 3.94 10.70
CA TYR A 5 -12.86 4.49 10.31
C TYR A 5 -12.68 4.59 8.77
N GLN A 6 -13.76 4.72 8.01
CA GLN A 6 -13.80 4.36 6.59
C GLN A 6 -13.44 5.48 5.61
N ASN A 7 -12.64 6.49 5.97
CA ASN A 7 -12.23 7.44 4.92
C ASN A 7 -10.99 8.30 5.18
N GLN A 8 -10.05 7.84 6.00
CA GLN A 8 -8.79 8.59 6.15
C GLN A 8 -7.63 7.81 5.54
N VAL A 9 -7.12 8.33 4.43
CA VAL A 9 -5.85 7.87 3.86
C VAL A 9 -4.74 8.12 4.87
N LEU A 10 -4.05 7.05 5.27
CA LEU A 10 -2.91 7.13 6.18
C LEU A 10 -1.63 7.31 5.39
N HIS A 11 -0.81 8.28 5.80
CA HIS A 11 0.44 8.61 5.14
C HIS A 11 1.58 8.06 5.99
N LEU A 12 2.25 7.03 5.52
CA LEU A 12 3.31 6.33 6.24
C LEU A 12 4.63 6.48 5.50
N ARG A 13 5.72 6.59 6.24
CA ARG A 13 7.07 6.54 5.66
C ARG A 13 7.66 5.15 5.87
N ALA A 14 8.06 4.50 4.79
CA ALA A 14 8.73 3.22 4.83
C ALA A 14 10.07 3.33 5.58
N LEU A 15 10.32 2.41 6.51
CA LEU A 15 11.57 2.35 7.30
C LEU A 15 12.52 1.23 6.86
N PHE A 16 12.07 0.43 5.89
CA PHE A 16 12.77 -0.71 5.29
C PHE A 16 12.39 -0.80 3.80
N ASP A 17 13.14 -1.60 3.06
CA ASP A 17 12.88 -1.90 1.64
C ASP A 17 11.97 -3.14 1.54
N TYR A 18 11.06 -3.15 0.58
CA TYR A 18 10.17 -4.27 0.30
C TYR A 18 10.12 -4.55 -1.20
N ASP A 19 10.36 -5.81 -1.55
CA ASP A 19 10.26 -6.33 -2.91
C ASP A 19 9.21 -7.46 -2.93
N PRO A 20 8.07 -7.29 -3.62
CA PRO A 20 7.04 -8.32 -3.70
C PRO A 20 7.50 -9.60 -4.42
N ASP A 21 8.55 -9.55 -5.24
CA ASP A 21 9.07 -10.75 -5.91
C ASP A 21 9.77 -11.70 -4.92
N GLU A 22 10.33 -11.15 -3.83
CA GLU A 22 11.00 -11.91 -2.77
C GLU A 22 10.02 -12.41 -1.70
N ASP A 23 8.75 -12.01 -1.73
CA ASP A 23 7.72 -12.47 -0.80
C ASP A 23 7.01 -13.74 -1.31
N LEU A 24 7.13 -14.82 -0.53
CA LEU A 24 6.49 -16.11 -0.84
C LEU A 24 5.03 -16.18 -0.37
N TYR A 25 4.61 -15.26 0.49
CA TYR A 25 3.29 -15.23 1.14
C TYR A 25 2.34 -14.22 0.50
N ILE A 26 2.81 -13.37 -0.41
CA ILE A 26 1.96 -12.44 -1.15
C ILE A 26 0.91 -13.20 -1.99
N PRO A 27 -0.39 -12.85 -1.90
CA PRO A 27 -1.43 -13.55 -2.64
C PRO A 27 -1.32 -13.40 -4.17
N CYS A 28 -0.82 -12.26 -4.63
CA CYS A 28 -0.71 -11.89 -6.04
C CYS A 28 0.48 -10.93 -6.21
N ARG A 29 1.58 -11.38 -6.83
CA ARG A 29 2.82 -10.59 -6.94
C ARG A 29 2.62 -9.33 -7.77
N GLU A 30 1.77 -9.42 -8.78
CA GLU A 30 1.45 -8.34 -9.71
C GLU A 30 0.71 -7.17 -9.05
N LEU A 31 0.08 -7.41 -7.88
CA LEU A 31 -0.56 -6.37 -7.07
C LEU A 31 0.37 -5.81 -5.98
N GLY A 32 1.56 -6.39 -5.82
CA GLY A 32 2.54 -5.93 -4.86
C GLY A 32 3.17 -4.61 -5.31
N ILE A 33 3.20 -3.64 -4.40
CA ILE A 33 3.95 -2.40 -4.60
C ILE A 33 5.38 -2.59 -4.08
N CYS A 34 6.38 -2.38 -4.94
CA CYS A 34 7.77 -2.32 -4.51
C CYS A 34 8.06 -0.92 -3.93
N PHE A 35 8.72 -0.85 -2.78
CA PHE A 35 9.09 0.41 -2.16
C PHE A 35 10.43 0.34 -1.44
N ASN A 36 11.10 1.48 -1.35
CA ASN A 36 12.36 1.63 -0.64
C ASN A 36 12.18 2.38 0.67
N LYS A 37 13.14 2.20 1.57
CA LYS A 37 13.24 2.97 2.81
C LYS A 37 13.25 4.47 2.48
N GLY A 38 12.32 5.20 3.09
CA GLY A 38 12.13 6.63 2.88
C GLY A 38 10.92 6.96 2.02
N ASP A 39 10.42 6.01 1.22
CA ASP A 39 9.21 6.20 0.40
C ASP A 39 8.00 6.50 1.28
N ILE A 40 7.10 7.33 0.74
CA ILE A 40 5.80 7.61 1.36
C ILE A 40 4.74 6.71 0.73
N LEU A 41 3.99 6.02 1.60
CA LEU A 41 2.89 5.13 1.24
C LEU A 41 1.57 5.75 1.73
N HIS A 42 0.63 5.87 0.80
CA HIS A 42 -0.73 6.32 1.06
C HIS A 42 -1.64 5.10 1.21
N VAL A 43 -1.86 4.67 2.45
CA VAL A 43 -2.68 3.50 2.77
C VAL A 43 -4.15 3.86 2.73
N ILE A 44 -4.91 3.15 1.90
CA ILE A 44 -6.34 3.39 1.63
C ILE A 44 -7.24 2.31 2.25
N ASP A 45 -6.72 1.10 2.46
CA ASP A 45 -7.45 0.02 3.13
C ASP A 45 -6.51 -0.84 3.98
N GLN A 46 -6.95 -1.12 5.21
CA GLN A 46 -6.27 -1.97 6.20
C GLN A 46 -7.15 -3.13 6.67
N THR A 47 -8.23 -3.44 5.93
CA THR A 47 -9.18 -4.50 6.27
C THR A 47 -8.53 -5.87 6.34
N ASP A 48 -7.58 -6.16 5.43
CA ASP A 48 -6.69 -7.31 5.55
C ASP A 48 -5.52 -6.96 6.50
N ILE A 49 -5.35 -7.73 7.57
CA ILE A 49 -4.33 -7.49 8.59
C ILE A 49 -2.89 -7.68 8.07
N ASN A 50 -2.71 -8.49 7.03
CA ASN A 50 -1.39 -8.80 6.47
C ASN A 50 -1.09 -7.94 5.23
N TRP A 51 -2.11 -7.62 4.43
CA TRP A 51 -1.93 -6.99 3.11
C TRP A 51 -2.74 -5.71 2.96
N TRP A 52 -2.11 -4.58 3.26
CA TRP A 52 -2.75 -3.27 3.11
C TRP A 52 -2.76 -2.81 1.66
N GLN A 53 -3.86 -2.17 1.25
CA GLN A 53 -3.91 -1.50 -0.05
C GLN A 53 -3.35 -0.09 0.11
N ALA A 54 -2.37 0.24 -0.71
CA ALA A 54 -1.70 1.54 -0.71
C ALA A 54 -1.18 1.89 -2.10
N TYR A 55 -0.89 3.17 -2.30
CA TYR A 55 -0.08 3.64 -3.42
C TYR A 55 1.16 4.39 -2.90
N ARG A 56 2.25 4.33 -3.65
CA ARG A 56 3.49 5.04 -3.32
C ARG A 56 3.45 6.46 -3.89
N GLU A 57 3.90 7.44 -3.11
CA GLU A 57 4.02 8.82 -3.56
C GLU A 57 4.98 8.92 -4.76
N GLY A 58 4.54 9.57 -5.84
CA GLY A 58 5.30 9.68 -7.10
C GLY A 58 5.10 8.51 -8.08
N ASP A 59 4.40 7.45 -7.67
CA ASP A 59 3.92 6.40 -8.57
C ASP A 59 2.56 6.82 -9.17
N GLU A 60 2.59 7.87 -10.00
CA GLU A 60 1.43 8.35 -10.76
C GLU A 60 1.13 7.46 -11.99
N HIS A 61 1.16 6.14 -11.83
CA HIS A 61 0.58 5.24 -12.84
C HIS A 61 -0.88 4.91 -12.44
N ASP A 62 -1.81 5.50 -13.20
CA ASP A 62 -3.21 5.06 -13.37
C ASP A 62 -4.26 5.39 -12.28
N GLN A 63 -4.28 6.64 -11.78
CA GLN A 63 -5.56 7.24 -11.31
C GLN A 63 -6.37 7.92 -12.44
N SER A 64 -6.10 7.57 -13.70
CA SER A 64 -6.89 8.00 -14.86
C SER A 64 -7.41 6.81 -15.68
N LEU A 65 -8.09 5.87 -15.04
CA LEU A 65 -9.09 5.07 -15.76
C LEU A 65 -10.39 5.89 -15.79
N ALA A 66 -10.49 6.72 -16.83
CA ALA A 66 -11.75 7.31 -17.30
C ALA A 66 -12.62 6.25 -17.99
#